data_AF-A0AAW9EAW2-F1
#
_entry.id   AF-A0AAW9EAW2-F1
#
_cell.length_a   1.000
_cell.length_b   1.000
_cell.length_c   1.000
_cell.angle_alpha   90.00
_cell.angle_beta   90.00
_cell.angle_gamma   90.00
#
_symmetry.space_group_name_H-M   'P 1'
#
loop_
_entity.id
_entity.type
_entity.pdbx_description
1 polymer ?
#
loop_
_entity_poly.entity_id
_entity_poly.type
_entity_poly.pdbx_seq_one_letter_code
_entity_poly.pdbx_strand_id
1 'polypeptide(L)' 'MKDKLSSEYLETQFDKETLTPTIDFFLIYFIYNNKRYEVPIRREYSGNKYHYWVLEGSVKKAGYWHERFPASYSYRKYLN' A
#
# COMPACT_ATOMS: atom_id res chain seq x y z
N MET A 1 -4.40 17.72 -7.75
CA MET A 1 -3.88 16.47 -7.15
C MET A 1 -3.95 15.26 -8.09
N LYS A 2 -4.82 15.27 -9.12
CA LYS A 2 -5.05 14.12 -10.01
C LYS A 2 -3.78 13.61 -10.73
N ASP A 3 -2.83 14.48 -11.07
CA ASP A 3 -1.56 14.09 -11.72
C ASP A 3 -0.36 14.04 -10.75
N LYS A 4 -0.63 14.14 -9.44
CA LYS A 4 0.39 14.17 -8.39
C LYS A 4 0.29 12.97 -7.45
N LEU A 5 -0.52 11.97 -7.81
CA LEU A 5 -0.77 10.79 -7.01
C LEU A 5 -0.65 9.54 -7.88
N SER A 6 0.05 8.53 -7.38
CA SER A 6 0.14 7.21 -7.99
C SER A 6 0.11 6.16 -6.89
N SER A 7 -0.14 4.91 -7.25
CA SER A 7 -0.21 3.81 -6.29
C SER A 7 0.53 2.59 -6.80
N GLU A 8 1.18 1.89 -5.89
CA GLU A 8 1.66 0.53 -6.07
C GLU A 8 0.78 -0.41 -5.24
N TYR A 9 0.38 -1.53 -5.83
CA TYR A 9 -0.28 -2.61 -5.12
C TYR A 9 0.80 -3.56 -4.60
N LEU A 10 0.77 -3.85 -3.30
CA LEU A 10 1.80 -4.63 -2.61
C LEU A 10 1.40 -6.11 -2.53
N GLU A 11 0.27 -6.38 -1.87
CA GLU A 11 -0.23 -7.73 -1.65
C GLU A 11 -1.71 -7.73 -1.25
N THR A 12 -2.32 -8.90 -1.32
CA THR A 12 -3.60 -9.22 -0.70
C THR A 12 -3.39 -10.33 0.32
N GLN A 13 -3.95 -10.15 1.52
CA GLN A 13 -4.12 -11.22 2.48
C GLN A 13 -5.41 -11.97 2.18
N PHE A 14 -5.35 -13.29 2.36
CA PHE A 14 -6.45 -14.20 2.12
C PHE A 14 -6.89 -14.85 3.43
N ASP A 15 -8.19 -15.08 3.55
CA ASP A 15 -8.70 -16.02 4.53
C ASP A 15 -8.13 -17.42 4.25
N LYS A 16 -7.63 -18.08 5.30
CA LYS A 16 -6.86 -19.33 5.14
C LYS A 16 -7.73 -20.52 4.74
N GLU A 17 -9.02 -20.50 5.07
CA GLU A 17 -9.93 -21.61 4.84
C GLU A 17 -10.62 -21.48 3.49
N THR A 18 -11.09 -20.28 3.18
CA THR A 18 -11.90 -20.00 1.98
C THR A 18 -11.08 -19.48 0.81
N LEU A 19 -9.82 -19.06 1.03
CA LEU A 19 -8.98 -18.36 0.06
C LEU A 19 -9.65 -17.11 -0.52
N THR A 20 -10.57 -16.50 0.23
CA THR A 20 -11.18 -15.24 -0.17
C THR A 20 -10.28 -14.07 0.22
N PRO A 21 -10.16 -13.04 -0.64
CA PRO A 21 -9.35 -11.87 -0.32
C PRO A 21 -10.00 -11.08 0.81
N THR A 22 -9.25 -10.80 1.87
CA THR A 22 -9.76 -10.10 3.06
C THR A 22 -9.23 -8.68 3.14
N ILE A 23 -7.94 -8.47 2.85
CA ILE A 23 -7.25 -7.20 3.05
C ILE A 23 -6.27 -6.96 1.91
N ASP A 24 -6.31 -5.76 1.32
CA ASP A 24 -5.31 -5.33 0.35
C ASP A 24 -4.37 -4.29 0.94
N PHE A 25 -3.12 -4.32 0.51
CA PHE A 25 -2.11 -3.34 0.89
C PHE A 25 -1.63 -2.58 -0.34
N PHE A 26 -1.59 -1.25 -0.23
CA PHE A 26 -1.12 -0.34 -1.26
C PHE A 26 -0.03 0.56 -0.70
N LEU A 27 0.88 1.02 -1.55
CA LEU A 27 1.75 2.15 -1.28
C LEU A 27 1.31 3.32 -2.17
N ILE A 28 0.81 4.39 -1.56
CA ILE A 28 0.41 5.60 -2.28
C ILE A 28 1.57 6.57 -2.32
N TYR A 29 1.92 7.03 -3.51
CA TYR A 29 2.91 8.06 -3.74
C TYR A 29 2.23 9.38 -4.05
N PHE A 30 2.72 10.47 -3.47
CA PHE A 30 2.19 11.79 -3.74
C PHE A 30 3.25 12.90 -3.68
N ILE A 31 2.98 14.03 -4.35
CA ILE A 31 3.84 15.21 -4.34
C ILE A 31 3.24 16.30 -3.44
N TYR A 32 4.03 16.74 -2.45
CA TYR A 32 3.72 17.88 -1.59
C TYR A 32 4.94 18.81 -1.49
N ASN A 33 4.76 20.12 -1.66
CA ASN A 33 5.85 21.11 -1.68
C ASN A 33 7.07 20.68 -2.54
N ASN A 34 6.79 20.23 -3.78
CA ASN A 34 7.78 19.72 -4.74
C ASN A 34 8.65 18.55 -4.25
N LYS A 35 8.25 17.87 -3.18
CA LYS A 35 8.89 16.65 -2.67
C LYS A 35 7.94 15.47 -2.83
N ARG A 36 8.50 14.30 -3.12
CA ARG A 36 7.76 13.03 -3.23
C ARG A 36 7.72 12.32 -1.88
N TYR A 37 6.53 11.89 -1.52
CA TYR A 37 6.23 11.15 -0.31
C TYR A 37 5.50 9.87 -0.65
N GLU A 38 5.48 8.96 0.31
CA GLU A 38 4.80 7.69 0.22
C GLU A 38 4.13 7.34 1.55
N VAL A 39 3.01 6.61 1.46
CA VAL A 39 2.23 6.18 2.62
C VAL A 39 1.59 4.82 2.36
N PRO A 40 1.76 3.83 3.25
CA PRO A 40 1.10 2.55 3.15
C PRO A 40 -0.39 2.70 3.52
N ILE A 41 -1.25 2.05 2.74
CA ILE A 41 -2.70 2.00 2.98
C ILE A 41 -3.12 0.54 3.06
N ARG A 42 -3.85 0.21 4.12
CA ARG A 42 -4.59 -1.05 4.27
C ARG A 42 -6.03 -0.82 3.85
N ARG A 43 -6.52 -1.59 2.89
CA ARG A 43 -7.93 -1.60 2.44
C ARG A 43 -8.61 -2.89 2.88
N GLU A 44 -9.77 -2.75 3.51
CA GLU A 44 -10.59 -3.89 3.96
C GLU A 44 -12.02 -3.72 3.46
N TYR A 45 -12.66 -4.82 3.05
CA TYR A 45 -14.05 -4.82 2.66
C TYR A 45 -14.92 -5.40 3.77
N SER A 46 -15.75 -4.56 4.39
CA SER A 46 -16.66 -4.99 5.46
C SER A 46 -17.91 -4.12 5.51
N GLY A 47 -19.05 -4.71 5.86
CA GLY A 47 -20.33 -3.99 5.91
C GLY A 47 -20.73 -3.38 4.55
N ASN A 48 -20.47 -4.09 3.45
CA ASN A 48 -20.78 -3.70 2.08
C ASN A 48 -20.05 -2.42 1.58
N LYS A 49 -18.90 -2.08 2.16
CA LYS A 49 -18.08 -0.94 1.74
C LYS A 49 -16.59 -1.17 1.98
N TYR A 50 -15.75 -0.41 1.27
CA TYR A 50 -14.31 -0.38 1.52
C TYR A 50 -13.95 0.61 2.63
N HIS A 51 -13.08 0.16 3.54
CA HIS A 51 -12.47 0.96 4.59
C HIS A 51 -10.98 1.07 4.33
N TYR A 52 -10.42 2.24 4.59
CA TYR A 52 -9.02 2.55 4.31
C TYR A 52 -8.35 3.00 5.61
N TRP A 53 -7.24 2.38 5.93
CA TRP A 53 -6.49 2.63 7.14
C TRP A 53 -5.07 3.06 6.80
N VAL A 54 -4.61 4.09 7.50
CA VAL A 54 -3.24 4.60 7.45
C VAL A 54 -2.69 4.51 8.87
N LEU A 55 -1.50 3.96 9.03
CA LEU A 55 -0.83 3.97 10.33
C LEU A 55 -0.35 5.39 10.66
N GLU A 56 -0.52 5.83 11.89
CA GLU A 56 -0.04 7.15 12.31
C GLU A 56 1.48 7.27 12.08
N GLY A 57 1.94 8.43 11.58
CA GLY A 57 3.36 8.68 11.31
C GLY A 57 3.96 7.88 10.13
N SER A 58 3.12 7.21 9.33
CA SER A 58 3.57 6.37 8.20
C SER A 58 3.88 7.11 6.90
N VAL A 59 3.62 8.43 6.85
CA VAL A 59 4.05 9.26 5.72
C VAL A 59 5.57 9.41 5.76
N LYS A 60 6.25 8.97 4.71
CA LYS A 60 7.71 9.02 4.58
C LYS A 60 8.11 9.62 3.23
N LYS A 61 9.39 9.96 3.09
CA LYS A 61 9.93 10.33 1.77
C LYS A 61 9.87 9.10 0.86
N ALA A 62 9.64 9.33 -0.43
CA ALA A 62 9.61 8.24 -1.40
C ALA A 62 10.90 7.39 -1.35
N GLY A 63 10.74 6.07 -1.36
CA GLY A 63 11.80 5.06 -1.27
C GLY A 63 12.04 4.51 0.15
N TYR A 64 11.52 5.13 1.20
CA TYR A 64 11.77 4.72 2.59
C TYR A 64 11.30 3.29 2.89
N TRP A 65 10.06 2.93 2.51
CA TRP A 65 9.48 1.62 2.83
C TRP A 65 10.16 0.50 2.06
N HIS A 66 10.53 0.75 0.81
CA HIS A 66 11.33 -0.17 -0.02
C HIS A 66 12.73 -0.39 0.55
N GLU A 67 13.40 0.68 1.01
CA GLU A 67 14.72 0.59 1.63
C GLU A 67 14.67 -0.16 2.97
N ARG A 68 13.68 0.15 3.80
CA ARG A 68 13.60 -0.38 5.16
C ARG A 68 13.03 -1.80 5.23
N PHE A 69 12.10 -2.13 4.34
CA PHE A 69 11.34 -3.40 4.36
C PHE A 69 11.20 -3.98 2.94
N PRO A 70 12.30 -4.27 2.24
CA PRO A 70 12.26 -4.71 0.84
C PRO A 70 11.46 -6.00 0.63
N ALA A 71 11.45 -6.90 1.61
CA ALA A 71 10.71 -8.17 1.51
C ALA A 71 9.18 -8.00 1.41
N SER A 72 8.65 -6.90 1.98
CA SER A 72 7.21 -6.61 2.09
C SER A 72 6.76 -5.49 1.16
N TYR A 73 7.69 -4.67 0.67
CA TYR A 73 7.38 -3.51 -0.17
C TYR A 73 7.93 -3.63 -1.59
N SER A 74 8.92 -4.47 -1.86
CA SER A 74 9.33 -4.73 -3.24
C SER A 74 8.38 -5.73 -3.88
N TYR A 75 7.70 -5.32 -4.96
CA TYR A 75 6.88 -6.18 -5.80
C TYR A 75 7.63 -7.48 -6.13
N ARG A 76 7.26 -8.59 -5.48
CA ARG A 76 7.80 -9.90 -5.80
C ARG A 76 7.21 -10.30 -7.12
N LYS A 77 8.01 -10.14 -8.16
CA LYS A 77 7.89 -10.83 -9.43
C LYS A 77 7.71 -12.33 -9.13
N TYR A 78 6.49 -12.83 -9.04
CA TYR A 78 6.16 -14.26 -8.96
C TYR A 78 6.47 -14.98 -10.30
N LEU A 79 7.48 -14.50 -11.03
CA LEU A 79 7.94 -14.92 -12.36
C LEU A 79 9.48 -14.91 -12.39
N ASN A 80 10.10 -15.67 -11.49
CA ASN A 80 11.40 -16.28 -11.75
C ASN A 80 11.26 -17.79 -11.54
#